data_AF-C7DZ82-F1
#
_entry.id   AF-C7DZ82-F1
#
_cell.length_a   1.000
_cell.length_b   1.000
_cell.length_c   1.000
_cell.angle_alpha   90.00
_cell.angle_beta   90.00
_cell.angle_gamma   90.00
#
_symmetry.space_group_name_H-M   'P 1'
#
loop_
_entity.id
_entity.type
_entity.pdbx_description
1 polymer ?
#
loop_
_entity_poly.entity_id
_entity_poly.type
_entity_poly.pdbx_seq_one_letter_code
_entity_poly.pdbx_strand_id
1 'polypeptide(L)'
;FVFDRVLKTDVNKEFQMGDKPTSTTGNATAPTTLTARENPAYGRHMQDAEMFTNAACMALNIWDRFDVFCTLGASSGYLKGNSASFNLVGLFGDNENQSTVKTNSVPNMSLDQSVVELYTDTAFSWSVGARAALWECGCATLGASFQYAQSKPKVEELNVLCNAAEFTINKPKGYVGQEFPLALIAGTDAATGTKDASIDYHEWQASLALSYRLNMFTPYIGVKWSRASFDADTIRIAQPKSATAIFDTTTLNPTIAGAGDVKASAEGQLGDTMQIVSLQLNKMKSRKSCG
;
A
#
# COMPACT_ATOMS: atom_id res chain seq x y z
N PHE A 1 -3.91 -10.34 -23.83
CA PHE A 1 -4.18 -11.01 -22.54
C PHE A 1 -4.12 -9.96 -21.44
N VAL A 2 -5.27 -9.62 -20.86
CA VAL A 2 -5.32 -8.86 -19.60
C VAL A 2 -5.17 -9.91 -18.49
N PHE A 3 -4.16 -9.77 -17.64
CA PHE A 3 -4.03 -10.62 -16.46
C PHE A 3 -4.80 -9.97 -15.32
N ASP A 4 -5.94 -10.53 -14.95
CA ASP A 4 -6.50 -10.25 -13.64
C ASP A 4 -5.64 -10.96 -12.58
N ARG A 5 -5.17 -10.21 -11.59
CA ARG A 5 -4.21 -10.68 -10.59
C ARG A 5 -4.64 -10.24 -9.20
N VAL A 6 -4.77 -11.22 -8.32
CA VAL A 6 -4.94 -10.95 -6.89
C VAL A 6 -3.59 -10.52 -6.28
N LEU A 7 -3.52 -9.28 -5.80
CA LEU A 7 -2.42 -8.79 -4.98
C LEU A 7 -2.58 -9.25 -3.53
N LYS A 8 -1.50 -9.77 -2.95
CA LYS A 8 -1.41 -10.14 -1.54
C LYS A 8 -0.39 -9.24 -0.84
N THR A 9 -0.71 -8.81 0.36
CA THR A 9 0.24 -8.14 1.26
C THR A 9 1.41 -9.07 1.61
N ASP A 10 2.62 -8.55 1.50
CA ASP A 10 3.86 -9.26 1.81
C ASP A 10 4.45 -8.68 3.10
N VAL A 11 3.95 -9.20 4.22
CA VAL A 11 4.30 -8.74 5.57
C VAL A 11 4.60 -9.92 6.49
N ASN A 12 5.31 -9.64 7.59
CA ASN A 12 5.56 -10.62 8.64
C ASN A 12 4.25 -11.01 9.36
N LYS A 13 4.23 -12.20 9.97
CA LYS A 13 3.09 -12.68 10.78
C LYS A 13 2.81 -11.81 11.99
N GLU A 14 3.86 -11.19 12.52
CA GLU A 14 3.81 -10.34 13.70
C GLU A 14 4.03 -8.87 13.33
N PHE A 15 3.40 -8.00 14.10
CA PHE A 15 3.45 -6.54 13.99
C PHE A 15 3.66 -5.96 15.39
N GLN A 16 4.64 -5.07 15.53
CA GLN A 16 4.96 -4.44 16.82
C GLN A 16 3.97 -3.30 17.10
N MET A 17 3.18 -3.44 18.16
CA MET A 17 2.22 -2.42 18.62
C MET A 17 1.96 -2.59 20.12
N GLY A 18 1.23 -1.68 20.76
CA GLY A 18 0.86 -1.80 22.17
C GLY A 18 -0.13 -2.94 22.45
N ASP A 19 -0.19 -3.36 23.70
CA ASP A 19 -1.15 -4.37 24.17
C ASP A 19 -2.59 -3.95 23.91
N LYS A 20 -3.44 -4.91 23.55
CA LYS A 20 -4.86 -4.65 23.29
C LYS A 20 -5.52 -4.07 24.55
N PRO A 21 -6.38 -3.04 24.44
CA PRO A 21 -7.16 -2.55 25.57
C PRO A 21 -7.95 -3.69 26.23
N THR A 22 -7.81 -3.83 27.56
CA THR A 22 -8.57 -4.77 28.40
C THR A 22 -9.43 -4.07 29.45
N SER A 23 -9.26 -2.75 29.60
CA SER A 23 -10.02 -1.94 30.56
C SER A 23 -11.49 -1.81 30.16
N THR A 24 -12.36 -1.72 31.15
CA THR A 24 -13.78 -1.41 30.98
C THR A 24 -14.05 0.09 30.84
N THR A 25 -13.01 0.93 30.90
CA THR A 25 -13.09 2.39 30.73
C THR A 25 -12.12 2.87 29.65
N GLY A 26 -12.50 3.92 28.91
CA GLY A 26 -11.63 4.61 27.94
C GLY A 26 -10.48 5.38 28.58
N ASN A 27 -10.44 5.47 29.91
CA ASN A 27 -9.45 6.23 30.68
C ASN A 27 -8.29 5.36 31.18
N ALA A 28 -8.02 4.26 30.48
CA ALA A 28 -6.87 3.43 30.76
C ALA A 28 -5.57 4.18 30.44
N THR A 29 -4.51 3.86 31.17
CA THR A 29 -3.16 4.31 30.82
C THR A 29 -2.77 3.75 29.45
N ALA A 30 -2.31 4.60 28.54
CA ALA A 30 -1.82 4.15 27.25
C ALA A 30 -0.61 3.21 27.39
N PRO A 31 -0.49 2.19 26.52
CA PRO A 31 0.69 1.35 26.49
C PRO A 31 1.89 2.14 25.98
N THR A 32 3.05 1.90 26.58
CA THR A 32 4.34 2.51 26.21
C THR A 32 5.36 1.50 25.70
N THR A 33 5.00 0.21 25.70
CA THR A 33 5.84 -0.89 25.28
C THR A 33 5.28 -1.55 24.03
N LEU A 34 6.16 -1.86 23.08
CA LEU A 34 5.80 -2.65 21.91
C LEU A 34 5.74 -4.13 22.28
N THR A 35 4.66 -4.78 21.89
CA THR A 35 4.48 -6.22 21.95
C THR A 35 4.23 -6.76 20.55
N ALA A 36 4.76 -7.96 20.29
CA ALA A 36 4.52 -8.65 19.03
C ALA A 36 3.07 -9.15 19.01
N ARG A 37 2.28 -8.65 18.05
CA ARG A 37 0.88 -9.04 17.87
C ARG A 37 0.66 -9.59 16.47
N GLU A 38 -0.42 -10.36 16.29
CA GLU A 38 -0.82 -10.81 14.96
C GLU A 38 -0.97 -9.61 14.01
N ASN A 39 -0.29 -9.69 12.87
CA ASN A 39 -0.29 -8.62 11.91
C ASN A 39 -1.63 -8.62 11.15
N PRO A 40 -2.43 -7.54 11.24
CA PRO A 40 -3.75 -7.48 10.60
C PRO A 40 -3.67 -7.61 9.07
N ALA A 41 -2.57 -7.16 8.46
CA ALA A 41 -2.34 -7.27 7.03
C ALA A 41 -1.88 -8.67 6.62
N TYR A 42 -1.44 -9.54 7.53
CA TYR A 42 -0.93 -10.86 7.15
C TYR A 42 -2.01 -11.70 6.48
N GLY A 43 -1.72 -12.20 5.29
CA GLY A 43 -2.67 -13.03 4.55
C GLY A 43 -3.75 -12.25 3.79
N ARG A 44 -3.79 -10.92 3.89
CA ARG A 44 -4.82 -10.09 3.26
C ARG A 44 -4.55 -9.83 1.78
N HIS A 45 -5.61 -9.46 1.07
CA HIS A 45 -5.62 -9.20 -0.36
C HIS A 45 -6.15 -7.79 -0.63
N MET A 46 -5.70 -7.18 -1.73
CA MET A 46 -6.31 -5.95 -2.21
C MET A 46 -7.64 -6.26 -2.90
N GLN A 47 -8.59 -5.34 -2.77
CA GLN A 47 -9.91 -5.45 -3.39
C GLN A 47 -9.84 -5.05 -4.86
N ASP A 48 -9.08 -3.98 -5.14
CA ASP A 48 -8.85 -3.51 -6.48
C ASP A 48 -7.43 -2.95 -6.61
N ALA A 49 -6.84 -3.15 -7.78
CA ALA A 49 -5.50 -2.66 -8.09
C ALA A 49 -5.34 -2.50 -9.60
N GLU A 50 -5.36 -1.25 -10.03
CA GLU A 50 -5.26 -0.87 -11.43
C GLU A 50 -3.96 -0.12 -11.67
N MET A 51 -3.26 -0.47 -12.75
CA MET A 51 -2.11 0.27 -13.24
C MET A 51 -2.35 0.61 -14.71
N PHE A 52 -2.40 1.89 -15.00
CA PHE A 52 -2.59 2.44 -16.34
C PHE A 52 -1.25 2.83 -16.89
N THR A 53 -0.89 2.34 -18.07
CA THR A 53 0.37 2.68 -18.73
C THR A 53 0.11 3.12 -20.15
N ASN A 54 0.54 4.34 -20.48
CA ASN A 54 0.63 4.82 -21.85
C ASN A 54 2.10 4.81 -22.27
N ALA A 55 2.45 4.04 -23.30
CA ALA A 55 3.83 3.86 -23.72
C ALA A 55 3.99 3.77 -25.24
N ALA A 56 5.11 4.29 -25.72
CA ALA A 56 5.64 4.02 -27.05
C ALA A 56 6.55 2.79 -27.01
N CYS A 57 6.54 1.98 -28.07
CA CYS A 57 7.38 0.79 -28.20
C CYS A 57 8.41 0.98 -29.32
N MET A 58 9.67 0.66 -29.03
CA MET A 58 10.73 0.55 -30.02
C MET A 58 11.23 -0.89 -30.03
N ALA A 59 11.20 -1.53 -31.20
CA ALA A 59 11.70 -2.88 -31.40
C ALA A 59 12.83 -2.89 -32.42
N LEU A 60 13.93 -3.55 -32.06
CA LEU A 60 15.11 -3.73 -32.90
C LEU A 60 15.28 -5.21 -33.19
N ASN A 61 15.20 -5.55 -34.47
CA ASN A 61 15.57 -6.87 -34.95
C ASN A 61 17.10 -6.94 -35.04
N ILE A 62 17.72 -7.68 -34.13
CA ILE A 62 19.19 -7.81 -34.06
C ILE A 62 19.64 -8.99 -34.94
N TRP A 63 18.84 -10.06 -34.97
CA TRP A 63 19.02 -11.20 -35.86
C TRP A 63 17.67 -11.61 -36.44
N ASP A 64 17.71 -12.34 -37.57
CA ASP A 64 16.54 -12.83 -38.32
C ASP A 64 15.44 -13.47 -37.45
N ARG A 65 15.81 -13.97 -36.26
CA ARG A 65 14.93 -14.67 -35.31
C ARG A 65 14.94 -14.13 -33.89
N PHE A 66 15.62 -13.01 -33.64
CA PHE A 66 15.77 -12.41 -32.32
C PHE A 66 15.60 -10.90 -32.39
N ASP A 67 14.68 -10.40 -31.59
CA ASP A 67 14.48 -8.97 -31.44
C ASP A 67 14.38 -8.56 -29.97
N VAL A 68 14.94 -7.38 -29.73
CA VAL A 68 14.91 -6.70 -28.43
C VAL A 68 13.97 -5.53 -28.57
N PHE A 69 13.10 -5.35 -27.59
CA PHE A 69 12.18 -4.24 -27.56
C PHE A 69 12.28 -3.51 -26.23
N CYS A 70 12.03 -2.21 -26.27
CA CYS A 70 11.81 -1.41 -25.07
C CYS A 70 10.53 -0.60 -25.23
N THR A 71 9.89 -0.33 -24.11
CA THR A 71 8.78 0.61 -24.06
C THR A 71 9.13 1.75 -23.13
N LEU A 72 8.84 2.97 -23.55
CA LEU A 72 9.00 4.17 -22.73
C LEU A 72 7.65 4.87 -22.67
N GLY A 73 7.26 5.27 -21.48
CA GLY A 73 5.93 5.80 -21.27
C GLY A 73 5.74 6.44 -19.93
N ALA A 74 4.48 6.57 -19.54
CA ALA A 74 4.08 7.01 -18.22
C ALA A 74 3.01 6.09 -17.66
N SER A 75 3.07 5.85 -16.36
CA SER A 75 2.09 5.05 -15.64
C SER A 75 1.56 5.75 -14.40
N SER A 76 0.29 5.49 -14.11
CA SER A 76 -0.41 5.89 -12.90
C SER A 76 -1.22 4.70 -12.38
N GLY A 77 -1.49 4.67 -11.09
CA GLY A 77 -2.14 3.56 -10.44
C GLY A 77 -3.24 3.98 -9.48
N TYR A 78 -4.15 3.03 -9.27
CA TYR A 78 -5.21 3.09 -8.29
C TYR A 78 -5.17 1.80 -7.46
N LEU A 79 -5.20 1.92 -6.14
CA LEU A 79 -5.23 0.80 -5.21
C LEU A 79 -6.35 0.97 -4.21
N LYS A 80 -7.16 -0.07 -4.02
CA LYS A 80 -8.22 -0.12 -3.03
C LYS A 80 -8.14 -1.40 -2.22
N GLY A 81 -8.28 -1.27 -0.91
CA GLY A 81 -8.30 -2.43 -0.03
C GLY A 81 -8.98 -2.16 1.29
N ASN A 82 -9.19 -3.25 2.01
CA ASN A 82 -9.58 -3.17 3.40
C ASN A 82 -8.42 -2.57 4.23
N SER A 83 -8.74 -1.73 5.21
CA SER A 83 -7.79 -1.05 6.09
C SER A 83 -6.81 -1.99 6.82
N ALA A 84 -7.19 -3.23 7.07
CA ALA A 84 -6.31 -4.26 7.61
C ALA A 84 -5.12 -4.52 6.68
N SER A 85 -5.31 -4.50 5.35
CA SER A 85 -4.24 -4.69 4.35
C SER A 85 -3.18 -3.57 4.42
N PHE A 86 -3.53 -2.43 4.99
CA PHE A 86 -2.67 -1.25 5.18
C PHE A 86 -2.22 -1.05 6.63
N ASN A 87 -2.39 -2.05 7.51
CA ASN A 87 -2.09 -1.92 8.94
C ASN A 87 -2.61 -0.60 9.53
N LEU A 88 -3.87 -0.24 9.25
CA LEU A 88 -4.47 0.92 9.89
C LEU A 88 -4.57 0.65 11.40
N VAL A 89 -3.85 1.43 12.18
CA VAL A 89 -3.76 1.30 13.63
C VAL A 89 -3.96 2.64 14.29
N GLY A 90 -4.40 2.61 15.54
CA GLY A 90 -4.45 3.81 16.34
C GLY A 90 -4.35 3.56 17.83
N LEU A 91 -4.19 4.66 18.55
CA LEU A 91 -4.17 4.71 20.00
C LEU A 91 -5.59 4.98 20.50
N PHE A 92 -6.11 4.03 21.27
CA PHE A 92 -7.37 4.14 21.99
C PHE A 92 -7.09 4.05 23.49
N GLY A 93 -7.65 4.96 24.26
CA GLY A 93 -7.37 5.06 25.69
C GLY A 93 -5.94 5.52 25.98
N ASP A 94 -5.79 6.83 26.10
CA ASP A 94 -4.74 7.46 26.90
C ASP A 94 -5.50 8.34 27.87
N ASN A 95 -5.32 8.16 29.18
CA ASN A 95 -5.96 8.96 30.24
C ASN A 95 -5.59 10.47 30.18
N GLU A 96 -5.02 10.94 29.08
CA GLU A 96 -4.70 12.32 28.80
C GLU A 96 -5.85 13.03 28.05
N ASN A 97 -5.76 14.36 27.97
CA ASN A 97 -6.64 15.18 27.15
C ASN A 97 -6.22 15.09 25.65
N GLN A 98 -7.16 15.24 24.71
CA GLN A 98 -6.89 15.23 23.25
C GLN A 98 -5.90 16.32 22.77
N SER A 99 -5.64 17.35 23.59
CA SER A 99 -4.61 18.35 23.31
C SER A 99 -3.19 17.79 23.43
N THR A 100 -3.00 16.70 24.18
CA THR A 100 -1.68 16.19 24.57
C THR A 100 -1.72 14.68 24.73
N VAL A 101 -1.06 13.95 23.83
CA VAL A 101 -0.80 12.51 24.00
C VAL A 101 0.58 12.33 24.65
N LYS A 102 0.78 11.28 25.46
CA LYS A 102 2.14 11.03 25.99
C LYS A 102 3.08 10.71 24.83
N THR A 103 4.29 11.27 24.89
CA THR A 103 5.33 11.10 23.87
C THR A 103 5.65 9.63 23.56
N ASN A 104 5.48 8.75 24.55
CA ASN A 104 5.85 7.34 24.45
C ASN A 104 4.66 6.41 24.22
N SER A 105 3.44 6.93 24.05
CA SER A 105 2.24 6.12 23.82
C SER A 105 2.30 5.45 22.45
N VAL A 106 2.14 4.12 22.42
CA VAL A 106 2.14 3.34 21.17
C VAL A 106 0.72 2.92 20.77
N PRO A 107 0.40 2.87 19.46
CA PRO A 107 -0.92 2.42 18.99
C PRO A 107 -1.27 1.03 19.51
N ASN A 108 -2.51 0.81 19.93
CA ASN A 108 -2.95 -0.40 20.61
C ASN A 108 -4.22 -1.03 19.99
N MET A 109 -4.83 -0.37 19.02
CA MET A 109 -5.96 -0.86 18.26
C MET A 109 -5.60 -1.01 16.79
N SER A 110 -6.12 -2.06 16.16
CA SER A 110 -6.14 -2.18 14.70
C SER A 110 -7.55 -1.93 14.22
N LEU A 111 -7.66 -1.14 13.15
CA LEU A 111 -8.92 -0.74 12.54
C LEU A 111 -9.08 -1.57 11.25
N ASP A 112 -9.79 -2.68 11.32
CA ASP A 112 -9.93 -3.67 10.23
C ASP A 112 -11.28 -3.60 9.49
N GLN A 113 -12.23 -2.79 9.97
CA GLN A 113 -13.52 -2.53 9.33
C GLN A 113 -13.53 -1.17 8.62
N SER A 114 -12.73 -1.05 7.57
CA SER A 114 -12.60 0.20 6.83
C SER A 114 -12.08 -0.04 5.41
N VAL A 115 -12.25 0.98 4.56
CA VAL A 115 -11.70 1.03 3.21
C VAL A 115 -10.61 2.09 3.15
N VAL A 116 -9.51 1.74 2.51
CA VAL A 116 -8.42 2.66 2.16
C VAL A 116 -8.28 2.66 0.65
N GLU A 117 -8.24 3.87 0.08
CA GLU A 117 -8.06 4.11 -1.35
C GLU A 117 -6.85 4.99 -1.57
N LEU A 118 -6.12 4.69 -2.63
CA LEU A 118 -4.89 5.38 -2.96
C LEU A 118 -4.80 5.59 -4.47
N TYR A 119 -4.53 6.83 -4.85
CA TYR A 119 -4.27 7.25 -6.22
C TYR A 119 -2.83 7.73 -6.34
N THR A 120 -2.16 7.30 -7.39
CA THR A 120 -0.80 7.78 -7.68
C THR A 120 -0.79 8.84 -8.76
N ASP A 121 0.23 9.68 -8.74
CA ASP A 121 0.54 10.56 -9.85
C ASP A 121 0.96 9.76 -11.09
N THR A 122 1.12 10.50 -12.20
CA THR A 122 1.65 9.95 -13.44
C THR A 122 3.17 10.06 -13.39
N ALA A 123 3.87 8.92 -13.37
CA ALA A 123 5.32 8.87 -13.39
C ALA A 123 5.86 8.14 -14.61
N PHE A 124 7.11 8.42 -14.94
CA PHE A 124 7.82 7.73 -16.01
C PHE A 124 7.80 6.21 -15.79
N SER A 125 7.54 5.46 -16.85
CA SER A 125 7.58 4.01 -16.89
C SER A 125 8.47 3.56 -18.02
N TRP A 126 9.20 2.47 -17.79
CA TRP A 126 9.99 1.85 -18.83
C TRP A 126 9.85 0.33 -18.76
N SER A 127 10.03 -0.32 -19.90
CA SER A 127 10.19 -1.77 -19.96
C SER A 127 11.24 -2.16 -20.98
N VAL A 128 11.87 -3.30 -20.75
CA VAL A 128 12.78 -3.94 -21.68
C VAL A 128 12.36 -5.40 -21.83
N GLY A 129 12.44 -5.91 -23.05
CA GLY A 129 12.13 -7.29 -23.33
C GLY A 129 12.84 -7.79 -24.56
N ALA A 130 12.80 -9.10 -24.72
CA ALA A 130 13.32 -9.79 -25.88
C ALA A 130 12.38 -10.92 -26.25
N ARG A 131 12.30 -11.22 -27.54
CA ARG A 131 11.64 -12.43 -28.04
C ARG A 131 12.52 -13.12 -29.07
N ALA A 132 12.43 -14.44 -29.10
CA ALA A 132 13.30 -15.29 -29.90
C ALA A 132 12.53 -16.49 -30.45
N ALA A 133 12.81 -16.89 -31.68
CA ALA A 133 12.49 -18.24 -32.14
C ALA A 133 13.58 -19.21 -31.65
N LEU A 134 13.23 -20.07 -30.70
CA LEU A 134 14.14 -21.04 -30.09
C LEU A 134 14.38 -22.25 -31.00
N TRP A 135 13.36 -22.63 -31.77
CA TRP A 135 13.43 -23.78 -32.67
C TRP A 135 12.46 -23.61 -33.82
N GLU A 136 12.89 -24.05 -35.00
CA GLU A 136 12.03 -24.18 -36.16
C GLU A 136 12.31 -25.52 -36.85
N CYS A 137 11.25 -26.22 -37.24
CA CYS A 137 11.34 -27.37 -38.12
C CYS A 137 10.15 -27.37 -39.07
N GLY A 138 10.44 -27.15 -40.36
CA GLY A 138 9.43 -27.08 -41.40
C GLY A 138 8.40 -25.98 -41.11
N CYS A 139 7.16 -26.39 -40.81
CA CYS A 139 6.06 -25.48 -40.53
C CYS A 139 5.89 -25.15 -39.04
N ALA A 140 6.68 -25.75 -38.14
CA ALA A 140 6.58 -25.57 -36.69
C ALA A 140 7.62 -24.56 -36.18
N THR A 141 7.19 -23.62 -35.32
CA THR A 141 8.07 -22.63 -34.67
C THR A 141 7.80 -22.60 -33.16
N LEU A 142 8.86 -22.76 -32.36
CA LEU A 142 8.84 -22.57 -30.92
C LEU A 142 9.45 -21.20 -30.60
N GLY A 143 8.67 -20.30 -30.01
CA GLY A 143 9.10 -18.98 -29.59
C GLY A 143 9.12 -18.84 -28.07
N ALA A 144 9.99 -17.96 -27.57
CA ALA A 144 9.96 -17.49 -26.19
C ALA A 144 10.06 -15.97 -26.14
N SER A 145 9.51 -15.37 -25.10
CA SER A 145 9.67 -13.94 -24.85
C SER A 145 9.77 -13.64 -23.36
N PHE A 146 10.52 -12.61 -23.03
CA PHE A 146 10.65 -12.08 -21.69
C PHE A 146 10.47 -10.55 -21.74
N GLN A 147 9.84 -9.99 -20.71
CA GLN A 147 9.70 -8.55 -20.52
C GLN A 147 9.81 -8.23 -19.04
N TYR A 148 10.51 -7.14 -18.73
CA TYR A 148 10.58 -6.53 -17.42
C TYR A 148 10.14 -5.08 -17.51
N ALA A 149 9.22 -4.66 -16.65
CA ALA A 149 8.68 -3.31 -16.60
C ALA A 149 8.84 -2.71 -15.19
N GLN A 150 9.12 -1.41 -15.13
CA GLN A 150 9.28 -0.68 -13.88
C GLN A 150 8.71 0.74 -13.97
N SER A 151 8.13 1.19 -12.85
CA SER A 151 7.79 2.59 -12.61
C SER A 151 7.84 2.91 -11.12
N LYS A 152 7.92 4.20 -10.77
CA LYS A 152 7.90 4.70 -9.39
C LYS A 152 6.97 5.91 -9.26
N PRO A 153 5.65 5.75 -9.43
CA PRO A 153 4.72 6.83 -9.18
C PRO A 153 4.64 7.19 -7.69
N LYS A 154 4.47 8.47 -7.41
CA LYS A 154 4.21 9.00 -6.07
C LYS A 154 2.73 8.91 -5.75
N VAL A 155 2.39 8.80 -4.48
CA VAL A 155 1.01 8.86 -4.04
C VAL A 155 0.54 10.32 -4.13
N GLU A 156 -0.53 10.56 -4.89
CA GLU A 156 -1.12 11.89 -5.06
C GLU A 156 -2.29 12.08 -4.07
N GLU A 157 -3.08 11.04 -3.85
CA GLU A 157 -4.22 11.09 -2.94
C GLU A 157 -4.33 9.79 -2.14
N LEU A 158 -4.56 9.93 -0.85
CA LEU A 158 -4.79 8.83 0.09
C LEU A 158 -6.04 9.12 0.90
N ASN A 159 -7.01 8.23 0.76
CA ASN A 159 -8.31 8.32 1.42
C ASN A 159 -8.45 7.16 2.39
N VAL A 160 -8.79 7.48 3.62
CA VAL A 160 -9.06 6.51 4.69
C VAL A 160 -10.47 6.75 5.19
N LEU A 161 -11.34 5.76 4.99
CA LEU A 161 -12.73 5.80 5.42
C LEU A 161 -12.93 4.73 6.48
N CYS A 162 -12.80 5.10 7.75
CA CYS A 162 -13.04 4.22 8.89
C CYS A 162 -14.08 4.84 9.84
N ASN A 163 -14.90 4.00 10.46
CA ASN A 163 -15.86 4.44 11.47
C ASN A 163 -15.19 5.19 12.64
N ALA A 164 -13.93 4.90 12.92
CA ALA A 164 -13.17 5.49 14.02
C ALA A 164 -12.29 6.68 13.60
N ALA A 165 -12.04 6.86 12.29
CA ALA A 165 -11.23 7.94 11.74
C ALA A 165 -11.46 8.07 10.23
N GLU A 166 -11.67 9.29 9.78
CA GLU A 166 -11.82 9.60 8.35
C GLU A 166 -10.86 10.73 7.99
N PHE A 167 -10.03 10.51 6.97
CA PHE A 167 -9.13 11.54 6.48
C PHE A 167 -8.70 11.31 5.04
N THR A 168 -8.47 12.44 4.36
CA THR A 168 -7.90 12.52 3.01
C THR A 168 -6.62 13.32 3.07
N ILE A 169 -5.58 12.83 2.40
CA ILE A 169 -4.29 13.52 2.30
C ILE A 169 -3.92 13.66 0.83
N ASN A 170 -3.70 14.91 0.39
CA ASN A 170 -3.05 15.17 -0.88
C ASN A 170 -1.52 15.11 -0.68
N LYS A 171 -0.83 14.36 -1.55
CA LYS A 171 0.62 14.12 -1.51
C LYS A 171 1.10 13.67 -0.13
N PRO A 172 0.59 12.53 0.37
CA PRO A 172 0.90 12.07 1.71
C PRO A 172 2.39 11.89 1.91
N LYS A 173 2.86 12.38 3.05
CA LYS A 173 4.22 12.21 3.54
C LYS A 173 4.21 11.35 4.79
N GLY A 174 5.24 10.53 4.95
CA GLY A 174 5.34 9.61 6.07
C GLY A 174 6.76 9.25 6.44
N TYR A 175 6.88 8.35 7.39
CA TYR A 175 8.14 7.90 7.95
C TYR A 175 8.50 6.52 7.40
N VAL A 176 9.64 6.42 6.72
CA VAL A 176 10.15 5.15 6.18
C VAL A 176 10.94 4.42 7.26
N GLY A 177 10.56 3.17 7.56
CA GLY A 177 11.29 2.30 8.49
C GLY A 177 11.32 2.75 9.96
N GLN A 178 10.53 3.75 10.34
CA GLN A 178 10.41 4.18 11.74
C GLN A 178 9.50 3.24 12.53
N GLU A 179 9.96 2.79 13.70
CA GLU A 179 9.12 2.05 14.65
C GLU A 179 8.13 2.98 15.37
N PHE A 180 7.19 2.39 16.11
CA PHE A 180 6.30 3.19 16.96
C PHE A 180 7.01 3.53 18.28
N PRO A 181 6.66 4.65 18.92
CA PRO A 181 5.69 5.65 18.50
C PRO A 181 6.22 6.57 17.40
N LEU A 182 5.32 7.09 16.56
CA LEU A 182 5.67 8.18 15.65
C LEU A 182 5.85 9.48 16.45
N ALA A 183 6.62 10.42 15.92
CA ALA A 183 6.81 11.72 16.56
C ALA A 183 5.46 12.42 16.82
N LEU A 184 5.32 13.13 17.94
CA LEU A 184 4.07 13.83 18.30
C LEU A 184 3.63 14.86 17.25
N ILE A 185 4.56 15.39 16.47
CA ILE A 185 4.29 16.33 15.37
C ILE A 185 3.84 15.65 14.08
N ALA A 186 3.86 14.30 14.00
CA ALA A 186 3.40 13.57 12.84
C ALA A 186 1.94 13.93 12.49
N GLY A 187 1.67 14.15 11.20
CA GLY A 187 0.36 14.60 10.73
C GLY A 187 0.14 16.13 10.81
N THR A 188 1.10 16.90 11.31
CA THR A 188 1.08 18.37 11.27
C THR A 188 2.04 18.93 10.22
N ASP A 189 1.89 20.21 9.85
CA ASP A 189 2.82 20.91 8.96
C ASP A 189 4.25 21.03 9.51
N ALA A 190 4.43 20.86 10.83
CA ALA A 190 5.73 20.90 11.48
C ALA A 190 6.48 19.55 11.39
N ALA A 191 5.87 18.48 10.87
CA ALA A 191 6.46 17.16 10.81
C ALA A 191 7.77 17.16 10.00
N THR A 192 8.88 16.84 10.67
CA THR A 192 10.21 16.70 10.04
C THR A 192 10.55 15.22 9.82
N GLY A 193 11.55 14.96 8.96
CA GLY A 193 12.03 13.60 8.68
C GLY A 193 11.07 12.74 7.85
N THR A 194 10.05 13.35 7.24
CA THR A 194 9.08 12.66 6.39
C THR A 194 9.56 12.59 4.93
N LYS A 195 9.06 11.59 4.21
CA LYS A 195 9.28 11.40 2.77
C LYS A 195 7.94 11.30 2.05
N ASP A 196 7.90 11.71 0.79
CA ASP A 196 6.73 11.48 -0.06
C ASP A 196 6.46 9.97 -0.16
N ALA A 197 5.21 9.57 0.01
CA ALA A 197 4.82 8.19 -0.25
C ALA A 197 4.95 7.90 -1.75
N SER A 198 5.57 6.78 -2.10
CA SER A 198 5.74 6.35 -3.48
C SER A 198 5.60 4.84 -3.59
N ILE A 199 5.25 4.37 -4.78
CA ILE A 199 5.04 2.96 -5.05
C ILE A 199 6.02 2.53 -6.14
N ASP A 200 6.98 1.71 -5.75
CA ASP A 200 7.93 1.03 -6.62
C ASP A 200 7.25 -0.16 -7.31
N TYR A 201 6.75 0.08 -8.53
CA TYR A 201 6.12 -0.92 -9.38
C TYR A 201 7.14 -1.70 -10.20
N HIS A 202 7.09 -3.04 -10.09
CA HIS A 202 7.98 -3.95 -10.79
C HIS A 202 7.19 -5.13 -11.35
N GLU A 203 7.35 -5.43 -12.63
CA GLU A 203 6.69 -6.57 -13.26
C GLU A 203 7.65 -7.33 -14.16
N TRP A 204 7.62 -8.66 -14.07
CA TRP A 204 8.20 -9.51 -15.10
C TRP A 204 7.14 -10.38 -15.74
N GLN A 205 7.32 -10.63 -17.03
CA GLN A 205 6.52 -11.53 -17.84
C GLN A 205 7.44 -12.44 -18.64
N ALA A 206 7.11 -13.73 -18.68
CA ALA A 206 7.78 -14.71 -19.52
C ALA A 206 6.73 -15.53 -20.26
N SER A 207 6.95 -15.81 -21.54
CA SER A 207 6.05 -16.68 -22.31
C SER A 207 6.80 -17.61 -23.23
N LEU A 208 6.14 -18.72 -23.53
CA LEU A 208 6.60 -19.77 -24.42
C LEU A 208 5.42 -20.14 -25.32
N ALA A 209 5.62 -20.16 -26.63
CA ALA A 209 4.57 -20.41 -27.59
C ALA A 209 5.05 -21.32 -28.73
N LEU A 210 4.19 -22.25 -29.15
CA LEU A 210 4.37 -23.11 -30.30
C LEU A 210 3.34 -22.72 -31.36
N SER A 211 3.80 -22.47 -32.58
CA SER A 211 2.93 -22.23 -33.73
C SER A 211 3.21 -23.24 -34.84
N TYR A 212 2.19 -23.53 -35.66
CA TYR A 212 2.32 -24.40 -36.82
C TYR A 212 1.61 -23.79 -38.03
N ARG A 213 2.30 -23.66 -39.17
CA ARG A 213 1.74 -23.08 -40.40
C ARG A 213 1.01 -24.14 -41.23
N LEU A 214 -0.32 -24.02 -41.33
CA LEU A 214 -1.22 -24.81 -42.17
C LEU A 214 -1.70 -23.99 -43.37
N ASN A 215 -0.84 -23.81 -44.38
CA ASN A 215 -1.13 -23.05 -45.60
C ASN A 215 -1.64 -21.61 -45.32
N MET A 216 -2.95 -21.40 -45.19
CA MET A 216 -3.57 -20.10 -44.86
C MET A 216 -3.80 -19.86 -43.35
N PHE A 217 -3.73 -20.92 -42.52
CA PHE A 217 -3.96 -20.83 -41.08
C PHE A 217 -2.66 -21.04 -40.32
N THR A 218 -2.43 -20.29 -39.25
CA THR A 218 -1.30 -20.53 -38.33
C THR A 218 -1.84 -20.63 -36.90
N PRO A 219 -2.34 -21.81 -36.48
CA PRO A 219 -2.67 -22.02 -35.08
C PRO A 219 -1.44 -21.78 -34.19
N TYR A 220 -1.68 -21.20 -33.02
CA TYR A 220 -0.68 -21.01 -31.97
C TYR A 220 -1.24 -21.44 -30.62
N ILE A 221 -0.39 -22.04 -29.81
CA ILE A 221 -0.64 -22.29 -28.39
C ILE A 221 0.52 -21.69 -27.61
N GLY A 222 0.23 -21.07 -26.48
CA GLY A 222 1.28 -20.52 -25.64
C GLY A 222 0.88 -20.49 -24.18
N VAL A 223 1.90 -20.44 -23.34
CA VAL A 223 1.79 -20.25 -21.91
C VAL A 223 2.50 -18.97 -21.56
N LYS A 224 1.91 -18.19 -20.65
CA LYS A 224 2.50 -16.94 -20.17
C LYS A 224 2.46 -16.90 -18.65
N TRP A 225 3.64 -16.68 -18.07
CA TRP A 225 3.85 -16.45 -16.65
C TRP A 225 4.10 -14.98 -16.40
N SER A 226 3.59 -14.48 -15.28
CA SER A 226 3.88 -13.13 -14.86
C SER A 226 3.80 -12.96 -13.35
N ARG A 227 4.53 -11.95 -12.85
CA ARG A 227 4.44 -11.51 -11.46
C ARG A 227 4.68 -10.01 -11.37
N ALA A 228 3.79 -9.33 -10.65
CA ALA A 228 3.94 -7.93 -10.28
C ALA A 228 4.26 -7.79 -8.79
N SER A 229 5.01 -6.74 -8.45
CA SER A 229 5.32 -6.31 -7.10
C SER A 229 5.10 -4.81 -7.01
N PHE A 230 4.50 -4.38 -5.91
CA PHE A 230 4.30 -2.99 -5.54
C PHE A 230 5.00 -2.82 -4.19
N ASP A 231 6.04 -2.01 -4.13
CA ASP A 231 6.76 -1.75 -2.88
C ASP A 231 6.56 -0.30 -2.46
N ALA A 232 6.26 -0.06 -1.19
CA ALA A 232 6.01 1.28 -0.66
C ALA A 232 6.95 1.60 0.51
N ASP A 233 8.11 0.93 0.56
CA ASP A 233 9.16 1.09 1.59
C ASP A 233 8.64 0.96 3.03
N THR A 234 7.49 0.31 3.25
CA THR A 234 6.85 0.21 4.58
C THR A 234 6.65 1.61 5.20
N ILE A 235 6.28 2.61 4.38
CA ILE A 235 6.10 3.98 4.86
C ILE A 235 4.88 4.07 5.79
N ARG A 236 5.06 4.75 6.93
CA ARG A 236 4.00 5.01 7.90
C ARG A 236 3.50 6.44 7.79
N ILE A 237 2.21 6.59 7.56
CA ILE A 237 1.55 7.89 7.35
C ILE A 237 0.60 8.11 8.52
N ALA A 238 0.77 9.22 9.22
CA ALA A 238 -0.12 9.61 10.31
C ALA A 238 -1.33 10.37 9.77
N GLN A 239 -2.46 10.24 10.46
CA GLN A 239 -3.64 11.06 10.23
C GLN A 239 -3.28 12.55 10.36
N PRO A 240 -3.75 13.42 9.45
CA PRO A 240 -3.61 14.86 9.57
C PRO A 240 -4.23 15.37 10.87
N LYS A 241 -3.54 16.29 11.54
CA LYS A 241 -4.02 16.90 12.78
C LYS A 241 -3.59 18.35 12.89
N SER A 242 -4.36 19.12 13.66
CA SER A 242 -4.02 20.51 13.95
C SER A 242 -2.82 20.59 14.90
N ALA A 243 -1.92 21.54 14.66
CA ALA A 243 -0.78 21.81 15.55
C ALA A 243 -1.23 22.39 16.90
N THR A 244 -2.39 23.04 16.93
CA THR A 244 -3.02 23.58 18.14
C THR A 244 -4.44 23.07 18.23
N ALA A 245 -4.88 22.70 19.43
CA ALA A 245 -6.23 22.20 19.62
C ALA A 245 -7.28 23.26 19.22
N ILE A 246 -8.30 22.82 18.49
CA ILE A 246 -9.49 23.61 18.15
C ILE A 246 -10.67 22.86 18.77
N PHE A 247 -11.50 23.52 19.58
CA PHE A 247 -12.52 22.84 20.40
C PHE A 247 -11.92 21.72 21.27
N ASP A 248 -10.77 21.99 21.89
CA ASP A 248 -10.01 21.05 22.74
C ASP A 248 -9.51 19.76 22.04
N THR A 249 -9.66 19.68 20.72
CA THR A 249 -9.23 18.54 19.91
C THR A 249 -8.18 18.90 18.86
N THR A 250 -7.27 17.96 18.58
CA THR A 250 -6.33 18.07 17.44
C THR A 250 -6.82 17.30 16.21
N THR A 251 -7.79 16.40 16.36
CA THR A 251 -8.35 15.54 15.30
C THR A 251 -9.85 15.34 15.51
N LEU A 252 -10.66 15.49 14.46
CA LEU A 252 -12.12 15.36 14.53
C LEU A 252 -12.62 13.90 14.54
N ASN A 253 -11.93 13.01 15.26
CA ASN A 253 -12.33 11.61 15.36
C ASN A 253 -13.58 11.47 16.27
N PRO A 254 -14.55 10.61 15.90
CA PRO A 254 -15.77 10.44 16.68
C PRO A 254 -15.50 9.74 18.03
N THR A 255 -16.43 9.93 18.95
CA THR A 255 -16.49 9.17 20.21
C THR A 255 -16.94 7.74 19.97
N ILE A 256 -16.17 6.76 20.42
CA ILE A 256 -16.39 5.33 20.16
C ILE A 256 -17.16 4.65 21.30
N ALA A 257 -16.86 4.97 22.56
CA ALA A 257 -17.46 4.27 23.70
C ALA A 257 -18.83 4.83 24.14
N GLY A 258 -19.26 5.97 23.60
CA GLY A 258 -20.56 6.60 23.87
C GLY A 258 -20.81 7.04 25.32
N ALA A 259 -19.80 6.91 26.19
CA ALA A 259 -19.87 7.22 27.63
C ALA A 259 -19.09 8.49 28.02
N GLY A 260 -18.48 9.17 27.05
CA GLY A 260 -17.61 10.32 27.26
C GLY A 260 -18.32 11.49 27.89
N ASP A 261 -17.80 11.93 29.04
CA ASP A 261 -18.12 13.20 29.65
C ASP A 261 -17.02 14.20 29.25
N VAL A 262 -17.33 15.11 28.33
CA VAL A 262 -16.40 16.17 27.90
C VAL A 262 -16.32 17.22 29.01
N LYS A 263 -15.55 16.94 30.04
CA LYS A 263 -15.13 17.97 31.00
C LYS A 263 -14.09 18.86 30.31
N ALA A 264 -13.87 20.09 30.77
CA ALA A 264 -12.80 20.95 30.25
C ALA A 264 -11.50 20.77 31.06
N SER A 265 -10.35 20.59 30.40
CA SER A 265 -8.99 20.61 30.99
C SER A 265 -8.67 19.63 32.14
N ALA A 266 -8.93 18.33 31.98
CA ALA A 266 -8.71 17.27 32.95
C ALA A 266 -8.35 15.95 32.26
N GLU A 267 -7.65 15.08 32.99
CA GLU A 267 -7.31 13.73 32.53
C GLU A 267 -8.57 12.91 32.19
N GLY A 268 -8.50 12.13 31.10
CA GLY A 268 -9.54 11.19 30.70
C GLY A 268 -10.81 11.81 30.10
N GLN A 269 -10.74 13.05 29.61
CA GLN A 269 -11.89 13.76 29.05
C GLN A 269 -12.43 13.19 27.75
N LEU A 270 -11.55 12.55 26.98
CA LEU A 270 -11.83 12.11 25.62
C LEU A 270 -11.06 10.81 25.30
N GLY A 271 -10.75 10.01 26.33
CA GLY A 271 -10.05 8.72 26.21
C GLY A 271 -10.83 7.68 25.39
N ASP A 272 -12.11 7.96 25.12
CA ASP A 272 -13.02 7.19 24.28
C ASP A 272 -13.03 7.61 22.80
N THR A 273 -12.06 8.41 22.37
CA THR A 273 -11.78 8.73 20.96
C THR A 273 -10.44 8.15 20.51
N MET A 274 -10.23 8.05 19.19
CA MET A 274 -8.90 7.74 18.65
C MET A 274 -8.01 8.99 18.70
N GLN A 275 -6.90 8.91 19.43
CA GLN A 275 -6.00 10.06 19.61
C GLN A 275 -4.89 10.15 18.56
N ILE A 276 -4.36 8.98 18.16
CA ILE A 276 -3.36 8.86 17.09
C ILE A 276 -3.87 7.78 16.16
N VAL A 277 -3.96 8.09 14.87
CA VAL A 277 -4.23 7.09 13.85
C VAL A 277 -3.14 7.18 12.80
N SER A 278 -2.68 6.02 12.33
CA SER A 278 -1.70 5.92 11.27
C SER A 278 -1.91 4.64 10.49
N LEU A 279 -1.43 4.62 9.25
CA LEU A 279 -1.40 3.44 8.41
C LEU A 279 -0.01 3.19 7.89
N GLN A 280 0.25 1.96 7.47
CA GLN A 280 1.49 1.53 6.86
C GLN A 280 1.21 1.04 5.44
N LEU A 281 1.80 1.70 4.45
CA LEU A 281 1.75 1.18 3.07
C LEU A 281 2.74 0.01 2.96
N ASN A 282 2.20 -1.18 2.85
CA ASN A 282 2.97 -2.41 2.80
C ASN A 282 3.40 -2.78 1.38
N LYS A 283 4.45 -3.58 1.30
CA LYS A 283 4.77 -4.30 0.07
C LYS A 283 3.64 -5.25 -0.30
N MET A 284 3.31 -5.32 -1.59
CA MET A 284 2.31 -6.21 -2.15
C MET A 284 2.91 -6.99 -3.31
N LYS A 285 2.54 -8.26 -3.43
CA LYS A 285 2.96 -9.14 -4.51
C LYS A 285 1.75 -9.81 -5.14
N SER A 286 1.73 -9.86 -6.47
CA SER A 286 0.77 -10.69 -7.17
C SER A 286 1.06 -12.17 -6.88
N ARG A 287 0.01 -13.00 -6.84
CA ARG A 287 0.20 -14.44 -6.99
C ARG A 287 0.77 -14.73 -8.39
N LYS A 288 1.49 -15.85 -8.52
CA LYS A 288 1.96 -16.30 -9.84
C LYS A 288 0.72 -16.56 -10.71
N SER A 289 0.58 -15.82 -11.79
CA SER A 289 -0.50 -16.05 -12.77
C SER A 289 0.06 -16.86 -13.94
N CYS A 290 -0.66 -17.92 -14.33
CA CYS A 290 -0.43 -18.69 -15.54
C CYS A 290 -1.66 -18.52 -16.43
N GLY A 291 -1.46 -18.14 -17.69
CA GLY A 291 -2.53 -18.03 -18.69
C GLY A 291 -2.06 -18.52 -20.04
#